data_AF-A0A0T5PF67-F1
#
_entry.id   AF-A0A0T5PF67-F1
#
_cell.length_a   1.000
_cell.length_b   1.000
_cell.length_c   1.000
_cell.angle_alpha   90.00
_cell.angle_beta   90.00
_cell.angle_gamma   90.00
#
_symmetry.space_group_name_H-M   'P 1'
#
loop_
_entity.id
_entity.type
_entity.pdbx_description
1 polymer ?
#
loop_
_entity_poly.entity_id
_entity_poly.type
_entity_poly.pdbx_seq_one_letter_code
_entity_poly.pdbx_strand_id
1 'polypeptide(L)'
;MRAYILCGTPRTGSTLLCGLLTDHGLGAPHSFYRRQNITEWAEDWGLPPRDTMGETAFQRAYLAAAIAEGKGGTPIFGFRLMKENLSELSAILDTLYPGLPSDRARLEHAFGPVLYLHVSRDDKLAQAISLVRARQSGLWHRAPDGTEIERLAPPRPPVYDFDRLSATLAELEAHDADWHRWFAAEGIDPLSLTYETLVENPAAALARICDALGQPAPDPATVIPATARLSDAVNESWAARFRQDVAER
;
A
#
# COMPACT_ATOMS: atom_id res chain seq x y z
N MET A 1 8.89 18.57 7.88
CA MET A 1 7.81 18.15 6.95
C MET A 1 6.85 17.28 7.73
N ARG A 2 5.54 17.37 7.48
CA ARG A 2 4.57 16.41 8.04
C ARG A 2 4.47 15.23 7.07
N ALA A 3 4.57 14.01 7.58
CA ALA A 3 4.60 12.81 6.77
C ALA A 3 3.62 11.76 7.31
N TYR A 4 3.11 10.91 6.44
CA TYR A 4 2.49 9.65 6.83
C TYR A 4 2.92 8.50 5.94
N ILE A 5 2.87 7.29 6.49
CA ILE A 5 3.14 6.05 5.76
C ILE A 5 1.92 5.13 5.90
N LEU A 6 1.34 4.74 4.76
CA LEU A 6 0.34 3.69 4.64
C LEU A 6 1.07 2.33 4.67
N CYS A 7 1.14 1.73 5.85
CA CYS A 7 1.63 0.38 6.06
C CYS A 7 0.52 -0.62 5.73
N GLY A 8 0.74 -1.51 4.78
CA GLY A 8 -0.28 -2.50 4.43
C GLY A 8 0.27 -3.73 3.72
N THR A 9 -0.65 -4.55 3.24
CA THR A 9 -0.37 -5.69 2.37
C THR A 9 -1.18 -5.54 1.08
N PRO A 10 -0.84 -6.26 0.00
CA PRO A 10 -1.63 -6.18 -1.22
C PRO A 10 -3.11 -6.50 -0.96
N ARG A 11 -4.02 -5.72 -1.56
CA ARG A 11 -5.49 -5.93 -1.50
C ARG A 11 -6.17 -5.61 -0.16
N THR A 12 -5.59 -4.72 0.66
CA THR A 12 -6.23 -4.15 1.86
C THR A 12 -7.00 -2.85 1.61
N GLY A 13 -7.11 -2.39 0.37
CA GLY A 13 -7.76 -1.11 0.04
C GLY A 13 -6.83 0.10 0.12
N SER A 14 -5.52 -0.10 0.32
CA SER A 14 -4.55 0.99 0.35
C SER A 14 -4.52 1.83 -0.93
N THR A 15 -4.83 1.30 -2.12
CA THR A 15 -5.00 2.11 -3.35
C THR A 15 -6.22 3.03 -3.29
N LEU A 16 -7.35 2.53 -2.77
CA LEU A 16 -8.54 3.34 -2.57
C LEU A 16 -8.21 4.51 -1.65
N LEU A 17 -7.53 4.22 -0.54
CA LEU A 17 -7.12 5.22 0.42
C LEU A 17 -6.11 6.21 -0.18
N CYS A 18 -5.16 5.75 -1.00
CA CYS A 18 -4.26 6.65 -1.74
C CYS A 18 -5.03 7.67 -2.56
N GLY A 19 -6.03 7.24 -3.34
CA GLY A 19 -6.87 8.13 -4.13
C GLY A 19 -7.57 9.18 -3.28
N LEU A 20 -8.24 8.75 -2.20
CA LEU A 20 -8.92 9.68 -1.28
C LEU A 20 -7.96 10.69 -0.64
N LEU A 21 -6.75 10.27 -0.26
CA LEU A 21 -5.77 11.19 0.32
C LEU A 21 -5.30 12.23 -0.71
N THR A 22 -5.06 11.80 -1.94
CA THR A 22 -4.69 12.70 -3.05
C THR A 22 -5.80 13.70 -3.37
N ASP A 23 -7.05 13.23 -3.53
CA ASP A 23 -8.21 14.05 -3.89
C ASP A 23 -8.52 15.13 -2.85
N HIS A 24 -8.12 14.89 -1.60
CA HIS A 24 -8.29 15.83 -0.47
C HIS A 24 -7.01 16.61 -0.12
N GLY A 25 -5.99 16.60 -0.99
CA GLY A 25 -4.79 17.43 -0.83
C GLY A 25 -3.88 17.00 0.33
N LEU A 26 -3.92 15.73 0.71
CA LEU A 26 -3.12 15.15 1.78
C LEU A 26 -1.92 14.40 1.21
N GLY A 27 -1.16 15.03 0.32
CA GLY A 27 -0.05 14.39 -0.39
C GLY A 27 -0.51 13.57 -1.60
N ALA A 28 0.40 12.79 -2.18
CA ALA A 28 0.13 11.88 -3.29
C ALA A 28 0.80 10.51 -3.02
N PRO A 29 0.27 9.74 -2.05
CA PRO A 29 0.91 8.51 -1.61
C PRO A 29 0.94 7.45 -2.71
N HIS A 30 2.12 6.92 -2.99
CA HIS A 30 2.30 5.80 -3.91
C HIS A 30 3.31 4.78 -3.39
N SER A 31 3.41 3.63 -4.08
CA SER A 31 4.43 2.59 -3.82
C SER A 31 5.74 2.89 -4.55
N PHE A 32 6.38 4.00 -4.19
CA PHE A 32 7.65 4.42 -4.79
C PHE A 32 8.73 3.35 -4.65
N TYR A 33 8.84 2.71 -3.48
CA TYR A 33 9.85 1.68 -3.22
C TYR A 33 9.40 0.24 -3.53
N ARG A 34 8.48 0.06 -4.48
CA ARG A 34 8.19 -1.27 -5.00
C ARG A 34 9.31 -1.67 -5.96
N ARG A 35 10.05 -2.75 -5.64
CA ARG A 35 11.23 -3.19 -6.40
C ARG A 35 11.04 -3.22 -7.91
N GLN A 36 9.89 -3.71 -8.38
CA GLN A 36 9.62 -3.83 -9.81
C GLN A 36 9.46 -2.49 -10.55
N ASN A 37 9.19 -1.39 -9.81
CA ASN A 37 8.89 -0.08 -10.39
C ASN A 37 10.00 0.96 -10.16
N ILE A 38 11.12 0.62 -9.50
CA ILE A 38 12.19 1.61 -9.22
C ILE A 38 12.72 2.25 -10.50
N THR A 39 13.02 1.44 -11.53
CA THR A 39 13.53 1.93 -12.81
C THR A 39 12.51 2.81 -13.53
N GLU A 40 11.25 2.35 -13.61
CA GLU A 40 10.15 3.09 -14.22
C GLU A 40 9.93 4.44 -13.55
N TRP A 41 9.88 4.49 -12.21
CA TRP A 41 9.77 5.75 -11.48
C TRP A 41 10.95 6.70 -11.74
N ALA A 42 12.17 6.17 -11.77
CA ALA A 42 13.34 7.00 -12.03
C ALA A 42 13.27 7.63 -13.43
N GLU A 43 12.81 6.88 -14.43
CA GLU A 43 12.59 7.36 -15.79
C GLU A 43 11.49 8.43 -15.84
N ASP A 44 10.34 8.16 -15.20
CA ASP A 44 9.20 9.10 -15.15
C ASP A 44 9.56 10.43 -14.50
N TRP A 45 10.43 10.41 -13.48
CA TRP A 45 10.91 11.62 -12.79
C TRP A 45 12.11 12.29 -13.48
N GLY A 46 12.56 11.74 -14.61
CA GLY A 46 13.69 12.27 -15.38
C GLY A 46 15.03 12.18 -14.63
N LEU A 47 15.18 11.19 -13.73
CA LEU A 47 16.46 10.94 -13.08
C LEU A 47 17.48 10.38 -14.08
N PRO A 48 18.77 10.73 -13.95
CA PRO A 48 19.78 10.13 -14.80
C PRO A 48 19.83 8.60 -14.59
N PRO A 49 20.14 7.83 -15.65
CA PRO A 49 20.17 6.37 -15.55
C PRO A 49 21.10 5.90 -14.43
N ARG A 50 20.70 4.85 -13.72
CA ARG A 50 21.39 4.37 -12.51
C ARG A 50 22.85 4.01 -12.75
N ASP A 51 23.21 3.54 -13.94
CA ASP A 51 24.57 3.19 -14.35
C ASP A 51 25.46 4.40 -14.66
N THR A 52 24.88 5.59 -14.78
CA THR A 52 25.62 6.85 -15.03
C THR A 52 26.10 7.53 -13.75
N MET A 53 25.72 7.02 -12.58
CA MET A 53 26.14 7.58 -11.29
C MET A 53 26.41 6.48 -10.25
N GLY A 54 27.09 6.84 -9.16
CA GLY A 54 27.32 5.90 -8.06
C GLY A 54 26.01 5.54 -7.34
N GLU A 55 25.92 4.32 -6.81
CA GLU A 55 24.71 3.79 -6.16
C GLU A 55 24.16 4.73 -5.07
N THR A 56 25.01 5.22 -4.17
CA THR A 56 24.60 6.15 -3.11
C THR A 56 24.08 7.48 -3.67
N ALA A 57 24.63 7.96 -4.79
CA ALA A 57 24.14 9.17 -5.45
C ALA A 57 22.76 8.94 -6.07
N PHE A 58 22.57 7.79 -6.72
CA PHE A 58 21.26 7.39 -7.27
C PHE A 58 20.21 7.29 -6.16
N GLN A 59 20.50 6.58 -5.08
CA GLN A 59 19.54 6.41 -3.97
C GLN A 59 19.16 7.76 -3.33
N ARG A 60 20.12 8.70 -3.24
CA ARG A 60 19.84 10.06 -2.74
C ARG A 60 18.94 10.85 -3.68
N ALA A 61 19.22 10.80 -5.00
CA ALA A 61 18.39 11.46 -6.00
C ALA A 61 16.98 10.85 -6.04
N TYR A 62 16.89 9.52 -6.00
CA TYR A 62 15.65 8.77 -5.97
C TYR A 62 14.80 9.11 -4.73
N LEU A 63 15.40 9.13 -3.54
CA LEU A 63 14.70 9.51 -2.32
C LEU A 63 14.17 10.94 -2.39
N ALA A 64 14.96 11.88 -2.91
CA ALA A 64 14.52 13.27 -3.08
C ALA A 64 13.34 13.39 -4.04
N ALA A 65 13.37 12.68 -5.17
CA ALA A 65 12.27 12.63 -6.13
C ALA A 65 11.02 11.98 -5.53
N ALA A 66 11.16 10.81 -4.89
CA ALA A 66 10.06 10.13 -4.21
C ALA A 66 9.39 11.02 -3.14
N ILE A 67 10.17 11.84 -2.41
CA ILE A 67 9.63 12.82 -1.45
C ILE A 67 8.86 13.93 -2.15
N ALA A 68 9.37 14.47 -3.26
CA ALA A 68 8.70 15.51 -4.03
C ALA A 68 7.37 15.00 -4.62
N GLU A 69 7.38 13.78 -5.13
CA GLU A 69 6.23 13.12 -5.74
C GLU A 69 5.19 12.74 -4.69
N GLY A 70 5.61 12.14 -3.58
CA GLY A 70 4.72 11.82 -2.46
C GLY A 70 4.07 13.04 -1.81
N LYS A 71 4.62 14.25 -2.01
CA LYS A 71 3.96 15.50 -1.63
C LYS A 71 2.84 15.90 -2.58
N GLY A 72 2.94 15.58 -3.87
CA GLY A 72 1.94 15.97 -4.87
C GLY A 72 1.66 17.48 -4.91
N GLY A 73 2.67 18.32 -4.66
CA GLY A 73 2.50 19.78 -4.57
C GLY A 73 1.91 20.30 -3.24
N THR A 74 1.68 19.43 -2.26
CA THR A 74 1.15 19.77 -0.93
C THR A 74 2.28 19.83 0.12
N PRO A 75 2.05 20.42 1.31
CA PRO A 75 3.06 20.41 2.38
C PRO A 75 3.19 19.06 3.11
N ILE A 76 2.30 18.09 2.84
CA ILE A 76 2.25 16.78 3.48
C ILE A 76 2.86 15.74 2.54
N PHE A 77 3.80 14.94 3.04
CA PHE A 77 4.32 13.79 2.31
C PHE A 77 3.50 12.53 2.63
N GLY A 78 2.97 11.89 1.60
CA GLY A 78 2.31 10.60 1.69
C GLY A 78 3.13 9.50 1.03
N PHE A 79 3.15 8.31 1.64
CA PHE A 79 3.86 7.16 1.10
C PHE A 79 3.11 5.86 1.38
N ARG A 80 3.06 4.93 0.42
CA ARG A 80 2.50 3.59 0.63
C ARG A 80 3.61 2.54 0.67
N LEU A 81 3.70 1.85 1.79
CA LEU A 81 4.70 0.82 2.04
C LEU A 81 4.03 -0.53 2.26
N MET A 82 4.31 -1.48 1.35
CA MET A 82 3.90 -2.87 1.55
C MET A 82 4.92 -3.60 2.42
N LYS A 83 4.47 -4.59 3.19
CA LYS A 83 5.34 -5.31 4.14
C LYS A 83 6.60 -5.89 3.49
N GLU A 84 6.43 -6.43 2.29
CA GLU A 84 7.48 -7.04 1.47
C GLU A 84 8.59 -6.06 1.04
N ASN A 85 8.31 -4.75 1.05
CA ASN A 85 9.27 -3.71 0.63
C ASN A 85 9.99 -3.02 1.82
N LEU A 86 9.55 -3.26 3.06
CA LEU A 86 10.10 -2.58 4.25
C LEU A 86 11.60 -2.83 4.41
N SER A 87 12.05 -4.09 4.32
CA SER A 87 13.45 -4.44 4.56
C SER A 87 14.39 -3.80 3.52
N GLU A 88 13.94 -3.71 2.27
CA GLU A 88 14.73 -3.09 1.19
C GLU A 88 14.81 -1.58 1.36
N LEU A 89 13.70 -0.91 1.69
CA LEU A 89 13.72 0.51 2.02
C LEU A 89 14.62 0.78 3.24
N SER A 90 14.53 -0.04 4.30
CA SER A 90 15.38 0.11 5.47
C SER A 90 16.87 0.01 5.11
N ALA A 91 17.27 -0.98 4.29
CA ALA A 91 18.65 -1.12 3.83
C ALA A 91 19.14 0.09 2.99
N ILE A 92 18.28 0.64 2.14
CA ILE A 92 18.57 1.86 1.38
C ILE A 92 18.79 3.03 2.33
N LEU A 93 17.90 3.23 3.30
CA LEU A 93 18.01 4.32 4.26
C LEU A 93 19.20 4.16 5.20
N ASP A 94 19.57 2.94 5.58
CA ASP A 94 20.77 2.67 6.37
C ASP A 94 22.05 3.03 5.60
N THR A 95 22.07 2.81 4.29
CA THR A 95 23.17 3.24 3.41
C THR A 95 23.24 4.76 3.31
N LEU A 96 22.09 5.44 3.23
CA LEU A 96 22.03 6.91 3.10
C LEU A 96 22.29 7.63 4.42
N TYR A 97 21.88 7.02 5.54
CA TYR A 97 21.89 7.58 6.89
C TYR A 97 22.43 6.54 7.89
N PRO A 98 23.74 6.20 7.80
CA PRO A 98 24.32 5.14 8.62
C PRO A 98 24.35 5.49 10.10
N GLY A 99 24.26 4.47 10.95
CA GLY A 99 24.41 4.61 12.41
C GLY A 99 23.14 5.01 13.16
N LEU A 100 21.99 5.07 12.48
CA LEU A 100 20.70 5.26 13.14
C LEU A 100 20.24 3.95 13.83
N PRO A 101 19.63 4.03 15.02
CA PRO A 101 19.43 2.88 15.90
C PRO A 101 18.30 1.93 15.48
N SER A 102 17.39 2.35 14.60
CA SER A 102 16.19 1.58 14.26
C SER A 102 15.59 1.99 12.90
N ASP A 103 14.64 1.22 12.38
CA ASP A 103 13.96 1.54 11.12
C ASP A 103 13.15 2.82 11.26
N ARG A 104 12.46 3.01 12.39
CA ARG A 104 11.74 4.24 12.69
C ARG A 104 12.65 5.46 12.66
N ALA A 105 13.83 5.38 13.28
CA ALA A 105 14.78 6.48 13.27
C ALA A 105 15.22 6.84 11.85
N ARG A 106 15.45 5.84 10.98
CA ARG A 106 15.78 6.04 9.56
C ARG A 106 14.63 6.69 8.79
N LEU A 107 13.41 6.19 8.97
CA LEU A 107 12.20 6.72 8.33
C LEU A 107 11.93 8.17 8.76
N GLU A 108 12.00 8.46 10.07
CA GLU A 108 11.78 9.81 10.60
C GLU A 108 12.91 10.77 10.23
N HIS A 109 14.15 10.28 10.07
CA HIS A 109 15.25 11.10 9.53
C HIS A 109 15.02 11.47 8.07
N ALA A 110 14.53 10.52 7.26
CA ALA A 110 14.26 10.75 5.84
C ALA A 110 13.04 11.65 5.59
N PHE A 111 11.97 11.45 6.35
CA PHE A 111 10.65 12.05 6.06
C PHE A 111 10.19 13.10 7.08
N GLY A 112 10.89 13.25 8.21
CA GLY A 112 10.42 14.00 9.37
C GLY A 112 9.47 13.19 10.25
N PRO A 113 8.77 13.80 11.22
CA PRO A 113 7.80 13.09 12.05
C PRO A 113 6.74 12.38 11.19
N VAL A 114 6.64 11.05 11.37
CA VAL A 114 5.77 10.18 10.57
C VAL A 114 4.54 9.76 11.37
N LEU A 115 3.35 9.97 10.79
CA LEU A 115 2.14 9.27 11.20
C LEU A 115 2.08 7.90 10.51
N TYR A 116 2.02 6.82 11.28
CA TYR A 116 1.87 5.47 10.73
C TYR A 116 0.40 5.10 10.63
N LEU A 117 -0.04 4.76 9.43
CA LEU A 117 -1.41 4.31 9.14
C LEU A 117 -1.33 2.81 8.79
N HIS A 118 -1.93 1.94 9.60
CA HIS A 118 -1.96 0.50 9.30
C HIS A 118 -3.27 0.13 8.63
N VAL A 119 -3.19 -0.32 7.37
CA VAL A 119 -4.35 -0.72 6.57
C VAL A 119 -4.37 -2.23 6.40
N SER A 120 -5.22 -2.89 7.18
CA SER A 120 -5.40 -4.35 7.19
C SER A 120 -6.72 -4.75 6.52
N ARG A 121 -6.97 -6.05 6.45
CA ARG A 121 -8.24 -6.60 5.98
C ARG A 121 -8.58 -7.83 6.81
N ASP A 122 -9.77 -7.84 7.38
CA ASP A 122 -10.16 -8.87 8.34
C ASP A 122 -10.46 -10.20 7.63
N ASP A 123 -11.13 -10.16 6.47
CA ASP A 123 -11.36 -11.35 5.65
C ASP A 123 -10.12 -11.68 4.79
N LYS A 124 -9.16 -12.37 5.41
CA LYS A 124 -7.90 -12.80 4.76
C LYS A 124 -8.12 -13.78 3.60
N LEU A 125 -9.14 -14.63 3.66
CA LEU A 125 -9.46 -15.52 2.54
C LEU A 125 -9.95 -14.70 1.33
N ALA A 126 -10.86 -13.74 1.54
CA ALA A 126 -11.30 -12.87 0.46
C ALA A 126 -10.15 -11.98 -0.07
N GLN A 127 -9.21 -11.59 0.79
CA GLN A 127 -7.98 -10.91 0.39
C GLN A 127 -7.12 -11.80 -0.53
N ALA A 128 -6.85 -13.05 -0.13
CA ALA A 128 -6.07 -14.01 -0.88
C ALA A 128 -6.69 -14.33 -2.24
N ILE A 129 -8.00 -14.60 -2.29
CA ILE A 129 -8.75 -14.81 -3.54
C ILE A 129 -8.61 -13.58 -4.45
N SER A 130 -8.80 -12.37 -3.91
CA SER A 130 -8.67 -11.16 -4.70
C SER A 130 -7.25 -10.99 -5.26
N LEU A 131 -6.21 -11.35 -4.50
CA LEU A 131 -4.83 -11.26 -4.93
C LEU A 131 -4.48 -12.29 -5.99
N VAL A 132 -4.88 -13.55 -5.81
CA VAL A 132 -4.68 -14.60 -6.82
C VAL A 132 -5.38 -14.25 -8.12
N ARG A 133 -6.63 -13.77 -8.06
CA ARG A 133 -7.36 -13.31 -9.25
C ARG A 133 -6.64 -12.15 -9.94
N ALA A 134 -6.24 -11.11 -9.20
CA ALA A 134 -5.52 -9.97 -9.78
C ALA A 134 -4.22 -10.41 -10.47
N ARG A 135 -3.45 -11.32 -9.84
CA ARG A 135 -2.23 -11.90 -10.42
C ARG A 135 -2.52 -12.72 -11.70
N GLN A 136 -3.67 -13.40 -11.81
CA GLN A 136 -4.04 -14.17 -13.00
C GLN A 136 -4.59 -13.29 -14.13
N SER A 137 -5.51 -12.38 -13.80
CA SER A 137 -6.18 -11.54 -14.80
C SER A 137 -5.37 -10.32 -15.21
N GLY A 138 -4.32 -9.96 -14.46
CA GLY A 138 -3.58 -8.73 -14.64
C GLY A 138 -4.31 -7.47 -14.19
N LEU A 139 -5.63 -7.52 -13.95
CA LEU A 139 -6.43 -6.40 -13.45
C LEU A 139 -6.26 -6.21 -11.94
N TRP A 140 -5.73 -5.05 -11.53
CA TRP A 140 -5.53 -4.70 -10.13
C TRP A 140 -6.57 -3.71 -9.61
N HIS A 141 -6.95 -2.72 -10.41
CA HIS A 141 -7.87 -1.66 -10.01
C HIS A 141 -8.86 -1.31 -11.13
N ARG A 142 -10.09 -0.98 -10.73
CA ARG A 142 -11.18 -0.54 -11.62
C ARG A 142 -11.90 0.63 -10.97
N ALA A 143 -12.34 1.59 -11.77
CA ALA A 143 -13.19 2.68 -11.36
C ALA A 143 -14.66 2.21 -11.15
N PRO A 144 -15.47 2.99 -10.41
CA PRO A 144 -16.90 2.73 -10.22
C PRO A 144 -17.68 2.54 -11.51
N ASP A 145 -17.35 3.31 -12.55
CA ASP A 145 -18.01 3.29 -13.87
C ASP A 145 -17.66 2.06 -14.74
N GLY A 146 -16.70 1.23 -14.31
CA GLY A 146 -16.24 0.08 -15.10
C GLY A 146 -14.86 0.25 -15.71
N THR A 147 -14.32 1.47 -15.76
CA THR A 147 -13.04 1.78 -16.39
C THR A 147 -11.89 1.08 -15.68
N GLU A 148 -11.01 0.41 -16.44
CA GLU A 148 -9.83 -0.24 -15.87
C GLU A 148 -8.77 0.82 -15.54
N ILE A 149 -8.36 0.86 -14.27
CA ILE A 149 -7.36 1.82 -13.79
C ILE A 149 -5.95 1.24 -13.95
N GLU A 150 -5.78 -0.06 -13.66
CA GLU A 150 -4.47 -0.71 -13.72
C GLU A 150 -4.59 -2.16 -14.20
N ARG A 151 -4.00 -2.44 -15.37
CA ARG A 151 -3.87 -3.77 -15.95
C ARG A 151 -2.40 -4.06 -16.30
N LEU A 152 -1.80 -5.03 -15.62
CA LEU A 152 -0.41 -5.42 -15.81
C LEU A 152 -0.22 -6.64 -16.72
N ALA A 153 -1.32 -7.31 -17.12
CA ALA A 153 -1.28 -8.47 -18.01
C ALA A 153 -2.59 -8.66 -18.80
N PRO A 154 -2.57 -9.37 -19.94
CA PRO A 154 -3.77 -9.72 -20.69
C PRO A 154 -4.77 -10.53 -19.83
N PRO A 155 -6.08 -10.31 -20.00
CA PRO A 155 -7.10 -11.01 -19.23
C PRO A 155 -7.05 -12.51 -19.49
N ARG A 156 -7.17 -13.30 -18.43
CA ARG A 156 -7.30 -14.76 -18.47
C ARG A 156 -8.50 -15.19 -17.62
N PRO A 157 -9.22 -16.26 -18.00
CA PRO A 157 -10.24 -16.83 -17.14
C PRO A 157 -9.65 -17.19 -15.77
N PRO A 158 -10.29 -16.81 -14.66
CA PRO A 158 -9.77 -17.12 -13.33
C PRO A 158 -9.84 -18.63 -13.10
N VAL A 159 -8.73 -19.22 -12.65
CA VAL A 159 -8.62 -20.66 -12.35
C VAL A 159 -8.43 -20.86 -10.85
N TYR A 160 -9.34 -21.62 -10.26
CA TYR A 160 -9.25 -22.01 -8.85
C TYR A 160 -8.09 -22.97 -8.63
N ASP A 161 -7.28 -22.70 -7.61
CA ASP A 161 -6.12 -23.49 -7.23
C ASP A 161 -6.01 -23.43 -5.69
N PHE A 162 -6.32 -24.55 -5.03
CA PHE A 162 -6.36 -24.64 -3.58
C PHE A 162 -4.98 -24.39 -2.95
N ASP A 163 -3.93 -25.02 -3.49
CA ASP A 163 -2.59 -24.93 -2.91
C ASP A 163 -2.04 -23.51 -3.09
N ARG A 164 -2.29 -22.87 -4.24
CA ARG A 164 -1.94 -21.47 -4.46
C ARG A 164 -2.70 -20.51 -3.56
N LEU A 165 -3.99 -20.73 -3.34
CA LEU A 165 -4.79 -19.91 -2.42
C LEU A 165 -4.32 -20.09 -0.97
N SER A 166 -4.03 -21.32 -0.55
CA SER A 166 -3.52 -21.63 0.78
C SER A 166 -2.17 -20.96 1.03
N ALA A 167 -1.24 -21.06 0.07
CA ALA A 167 0.04 -20.40 0.15
C ALA A 167 -0.09 -18.86 0.20
N THR A 168 -0.99 -18.29 -0.62
CA THR A 168 -1.24 -16.83 -0.63
C THR A 168 -1.90 -16.36 0.66
N LEU A 169 -2.82 -17.14 1.23
CA LEU A 169 -3.45 -16.85 2.52
C LEU A 169 -2.40 -16.81 3.64
N ALA A 170 -1.57 -17.86 3.74
CA ALA A 170 -0.50 -17.94 4.73
C ALA A 170 0.52 -16.81 4.56
N GLU A 171 0.88 -16.44 3.31
CA GLU A 171 1.76 -15.29 3.02
C GLU A 171 1.16 -13.98 3.56
N LEU A 172 -0.12 -13.73 3.31
CA LEU A 172 -0.81 -12.51 3.75
C LEU A 172 -0.97 -12.43 5.27
N GLU A 173 -1.26 -13.56 5.93
CA GLU A 173 -1.31 -13.65 7.39
C GLU A 173 0.06 -13.42 8.01
N ALA A 174 1.13 -14.00 7.43
CA ALA A 174 2.49 -13.79 7.89
C ALA A 174 2.91 -12.33 7.77
N HIS A 175 2.64 -11.67 6.63
CA HIS A 175 2.95 -10.25 6.44
C HIS A 175 2.20 -9.34 7.41
N ASP A 176 0.94 -9.63 7.70
CA ASP A 176 0.13 -8.89 8.68
C ASP A 176 0.72 -9.03 10.09
N ALA A 177 1.06 -10.26 10.49
CA ALA A 177 1.73 -10.53 11.76
C ALA A 177 3.11 -9.86 11.84
N ASP A 178 3.87 -9.80 10.73
CA ASP A 178 5.15 -9.10 10.69
C ASP A 178 5.00 -7.59 10.84
N TRP A 179 3.93 -6.98 10.33
CA TRP A 179 3.65 -5.55 10.57
C TRP A 179 3.48 -5.30 12.06
N HIS A 180 2.66 -6.10 12.73
CA HIS A 180 2.45 -5.99 14.18
C HIS A 180 3.74 -6.18 14.98
N ARG A 181 4.56 -7.17 14.63
CA ARG A 181 5.89 -7.36 15.25
C ARG A 181 6.79 -6.16 15.05
N TRP A 182 6.83 -5.60 13.84
CA TRP A 182 7.66 -4.45 13.52
C TRP A 182 7.20 -3.20 14.29
N PHE A 183 5.89 -2.91 14.32
CA PHE A 183 5.37 -1.78 15.11
C PHE A 183 5.75 -1.90 16.59
N ALA A 184 5.61 -3.09 17.18
CA ALA A 184 6.00 -3.34 18.57
C ALA A 184 7.51 -3.15 18.79
N ALA A 185 8.36 -3.67 17.89
CA ALA A 185 9.81 -3.54 17.97
C ALA A 185 10.29 -2.07 17.85
N GLU A 186 9.60 -1.26 17.05
CA GLU A 186 9.91 0.14 16.80
C GLU A 186 9.18 1.12 17.75
N GLY A 187 8.36 0.59 18.68
CA GLY A 187 7.57 1.40 19.61
C GLY A 187 6.57 2.32 18.91
N ILE A 188 5.96 1.86 17.82
CA ILE A 188 4.98 2.58 17.01
C ILE A 188 3.57 2.14 17.40
N ASP A 189 2.70 3.11 17.65
CA ASP A 189 1.25 2.90 17.78
C ASP A 189 0.56 3.45 16.50
N PRO A 190 0.22 2.60 15.53
CA PRO A 190 -0.32 3.06 14.26
C PRO A 190 -1.83 3.35 14.33
N LEU A 191 -2.30 4.36 13.59
CA LEU A 191 -3.73 4.52 13.35
C LEU A 191 -4.23 3.37 12.47
N SER A 192 -4.98 2.46 13.08
CA SER A 192 -5.47 1.25 12.43
C SER A 192 -6.78 1.49 11.65
N LEU A 193 -6.81 0.99 10.43
CA LEU A 193 -7.92 1.03 9.48
C LEU A 193 -8.10 -0.37 8.88
N THR A 194 -9.34 -0.84 8.80
CA THR A 194 -9.65 -2.09 8.10
C THR A 194 -10.24 -1.79 6.74
N TYR A 195 -10.02 -2.68 5.78
CA TYR A 195 -10.65 -2.60 4.47
C TYR A 195 -12.17 -2.45 4.58
N GLU A 196 -12.79 -3.22 5.47
CA GLU A 196 -14.22 -3.26 5.73
C GLU A 196 -14.76 -1.89 6.16
N THR A 197 -14.13 -1.27 7.17
CA THR A 197 -14.53 0.07 7.64
C THR A 197 -14.24 1.15 6.61
N LEU A 198 -13.14 1.02 5.86
CA LEU A 198 -12.76 1.96 4.81
C LEU A 198 -13.77 1.96 3.65
N VAL A 199 -14.28 0.80 3.23
CA VAL A 199 -15.26 0.74 2.14
C VAL A 199 -16.68 1.06 2.60
N GLU A 200 -17.03 0.75 3.85
CA GLU A 200 -18.35 1.03 4.41
C GLU A 200 -18.54 2.54 4.64
N ASN A 201 -17.54 3.21 5.20
CA ASN A 201 -17.60 4.65 5.45
C ASN A 201 -16.24 5.35 5.19
N PRO A 202 -15.92 5.59 3.90
CA PRO A 202 -14.67 6.25 3.51
C PRO A 202 -14.51 7.64 4.13
N ALA A 203 -15.61 8.39 4.29
CA ALA A 203 -15.60 9.72 4.88
C ALA A 203 -15.17 9.70 6.37
N ALA A 204 -15.68 8.74 7.15
CA ALA A 204 -15.27 8.57 8.54
C ALA A 204 -13.80 8.14 8.66
N ALA A 205 -13.33 7.24 7.78
CA ALA A 205 -11.93 6.84 7.75
C ALA A 205 -11.01 8.04 7.43
N LEU A 206 -11.37 8.84 6.42
CA LEU A 206 -10.62 10.04 6.04
C LEU A 206 -10.64 11.11 7.15
N ALA A 207 -11.78 11.32 7.82
CA ALA A 207 -11.89 12.27 8.92
C ALA A 207 -10.94 11.91 10.09
N ARG A 208 -10.80 10.62 10.43
CA ARG A 208 -9.83 10.16 11.44
C ARG A 208 -8.38 10.44 11.05
N ILE A 209 -8.05 10.31 9.76
CA ILE A 209 -6.71 10.62 9.25
C ILE A 209 -6.48 12.14 9.28
N CYS A 210 -7.46 12.95 8.86
CA CYS A 210 -7.37 14.41 8.94
C CYS A 210 -7.12 14.87 10.38
N ASP A 211 -7.87 14.34 11.36
CA ASP A 211 -7.68 14.66 12.78
C ASP A 211 -6.26 14.32 13.26
N ALA A 212 -5.79 13.11 12.96
CA ALA A 212 -4.42 12.68 13.30
C ALA A 212 -3.33 13.50 12.60
N LEU A 213 -3.62 14.02 11.39
CA LEU A 213 -2.75 14.93 10.65
C LEU A 213 -2.95 16.40 11.04
N GLY A 214 -3.85 16.74 11.96
CA GLY A 214 -4.19 18.12 12.32
C GLY A 214 -4.70 18.94 11.14
N GLN A 215 -5.48 18.32 10.25
CA GLN A 215 -6.14 18.92 9.09
C GLN A 215 -7.65 19.01 9.32
N PRO A 216 -8.35 19.93 8.64
CA PRO A 216 -9.80 19.99 8.69
C PRO A 216 -10.44 18.67 8.26
N ALA A 217 -11.52 18.27 8.92
CA ALA A 217 -12.31 17.13 8.48
C ALA A 217 -12.84 17.38 7.05
N PRO A 218 -12.88 16.34 6.20
CA PRO A 218 -13.45 16.49 4.86
C PRO A 218 -14.96 16.73 4.96
N ASP A 219 -15.53 17.40 3.96
CA ASP A 219 -16.97 17.34 3.75
C ASP A 219 -17.35 15.92 3.29
N PRO A 220 -18.15 15.16 4.07
CA PRO A 220 -18.52 13.79 3.71
C PRO A 220 -19.15 13.68 2.31
N ALA A 221 -19.83 14.72 1.82
CA ALA A 221 -20.45 14.73 0.50
C ALA A 221 -19.42 14.74 -0.66
N THR A 222 -18.18 15.12 -0.39
CA THR A 222 -17.10 15.20 -1.39
C THR A 222 -16.20 13.96 -1.40
N VAL A 223 -16.36 13.05 -0.42
CA VAL A 223 -15.55 11.84 -0.31
C VAL A 223 -16.10 10.75 -1.21
N ILE A 224 -15.61 10.69 -2.45
CA ILE A 224 -16.05 9.74 -3.47
C ILE A 224 -14.88 8.79 -3.81
N PRO A 225 -14.96 7.49 -3.45
CA PRO A 225 -13.90 6.55 -3.80
C PRO A 225 -13.74 6.39 -5.32
N ALA A 226 -12.55 6.66 -5.83
CA ALA A 226 -12.20 6.49 -7.24
C ALA A 226 -12.03 5.01 -7.68
N THR A 227 -12.11 4.05 -6.75
CA THR A 227 -11.96 2.61 -7.06
C THR A 227 -13.17 1.82 -6.58
N ALA A 228 -13.52 0.80 -7.35
CA ALA A 228 -14.60 -0.13 -7.05
C ALA A 228 -14.08 -1.44 -6.45
N ARG A 229 -14.92 -2.08 -5.63
CA ARG A 229 -14.69 -3.44 -5.15
C ARG A 229 -14.73 -4.43 -6.33
N LEU A 230 -13.68 -5.23 -6.49
CA LEU A 230 -13.58 -6.28 -7.53
C LEU A 230 -14.15 -7.64 -7.08
N SER A 231 -15.03 -7.65 -6.08
CA SER A 231 -15.65 -8.89 -5.59
C SER A 231 -16.87 -9.22 -6.43
N ASP A 232 -16.98 -10.47 -6.89
CA ASP A 232 -18.11 -10.97 -7.68
C ASP A 232 -18.46 -12.42 -7.28
N ALA A 233 -19.42 -13.04 -7.98
CA ALA A 233 -19.87 -14.41 -7.73
C ALA A 233 -18.73 -15.46 -7.82
N VAL A 234 -17.66 -15.18 -8.57
CA VAL A 234 -16.48 -16.06 -8.64
C VAL A 234 -15.72 -16.03 -7.31
N ASN A 235 -15.60 -14.88 -6.65
CA ASN A 235 -15.00 -14.81 -5.32
C ASN A 235 -15.76 -15.67 -4.31
N GLU A 236 -17.09 -15.56 -4.32
CA GLU A 236 -17.96 -16.30 -3.39
C GLU A 236 -17.87 -17.80 -3.64
N SER A 237 -17.92 -18.20 -4.92
CA SER A 237 -17.72 -19.59 -5.34
C SER A 237 -16.38 -20.17 -4.87
N TRP A 238 -15.28 -19.40 -5.04
CA TRP A 238 -13.95 -19.83 -4.60
C TRP A 238 -13.84 -19.91 -3.09
N ALA A 239 -14.43 -18.96 -2.35
CA ALA A 239 -14.42 -18.99 -0.90
C ALA A 239 -15.21 -20.18 -0.34
N ALA A 240 -16.36 -20.51 -0.91
CA ALA A 240 -17.13 -21.70 -0.55
C ALA A 240 -16.34 -22.98 -0.83
N ARG A 241 -15.77 -23.10 -2.04
CA ARG A 241 -14.95 -24.25 -2.43
C ARG A 241 -13.72 -24.41 -1.55
N PHE A 242 -13.01 -23.33 -1.24
CA PHE A 242 -11.84 -23.37 -0.36
C PHE A 242 -12.19 -23.90 1.03
N ARG A 243 -13.30 -23.42 1.62
CA ARG A 243 -13.74 -23.91 2.94
C ARG A 243 -14.13 -25.38 2.92
N GLN A 244 -14.71 -25.87 1.82
CA GLN A 244 -14.99 -27.29 1.63
C GLN A 244 -13.68 -28.10 1.54
N ASP A 245 -12.76 -27.70 0.68
CA ASP A 245 -11.46 -28.37 0.50
C ASP A 245 -10.64 -28.41 1.82
N VAL A 246 -10.73 -27.37 2.67
CA VAL A 246 -10.12 -27.36 4.01
C VAL A 246 -10.78 -28.38 4.94
N ALA A 247 -12.10 -28.52 4.91
CA ALA A 247 -12.83 -29.45 5.78
C ALA A 247 -12.63 -30.92 5.41
N GLU A 248 -12.25 -31.19 4.15
CA GLU A 248 -12.03 -32.54 3.62
C GLU A 248 -10.57 -33.03 3.77
N ARG A 249 -9.63 -32.16 4.19
CA ARG A 249 -8.22 -32.49 4.44
C ARG A 249 -7.92 -32.67 5.92
#